data_AF-A0A0G4MHC6-F1
#
_entry.id   AF-A0A0G4MHC6-F1
#
_cell.length_a   1.000
_cell.length_b   1.000
_cell.length_c   1.000
_cell.angle_alpha   90.00
_cell.angle_beta   90.00
_cell.angle_gamma   90.00
#
_symmetry.space_group_name_H-M   'P 1'
#
loop_
_entity.id
_entity.type
_entity.pdbx_description
1 polymer ?
#
loop_
_entity_poly.entity_id
_entity_poly.type
_entity_poly.pdbx_seq_one_letter_code
_entity_poly.pdbx_strand_id
1 'polypeptide(L)'
;MVQPSTIVTASVAAAATGVVAYLFYFDYQRRANANFRRDLRRNERKQHRAEKEEAQLETVRQRQAIAQAVVQAKEEGFPEDVEGREAYFLQQVSEGETLAADPNHVVEAALAFYKGLKVYPTPNDLISIYDKTVPKPVLDILAEMIASDSDLKISSGGQGSYTGSGPNLSDMPTVGLD
;
A
#
# COMPACT_ATOMS: atom_id res chain seq x y z
N MET A 1 -48.42 31.85 46.42
CA MET A 1 -48.23 30.41 46.14
C MET A 1 -47.36 30.28 44.91
N VAL A 2 -46.21 29.60 45.00
CA VAL A 2 -45.31 29.41 43.85
C VAL A 2 -45.87 28.30 42.97
N GLN A 3 -45.91 28.49 41.65
CA GLN A 3 -46.46 27.46 40.75
C GLN A 3 -45.49 26.28 40.63
N PRO A 4 -45.99 25.03 40.58
CA PRO A 4 -45.16 23.83 40.48
C PRO A 4 -44.29 23.83 39.21
N SER A 5 -44.77 24.45 38.12
CA SER A 5 -43.98 24.66 36.90
C SER A 5 -42.71 25.47 37.15
N THR A 6 -42.77 26.53 37.97
CA THR A 6 -41.60 27.34 38.32
C THR A 6 -40.56 26.53 39.10
N ILE A 7 -41.01 25.64 39.99
CA ILE A 7 -40.12 24.79 40.79
C ILE A 7 -39.42 23.75 39.88
N VAL A 8 -40.15 23.15 38.94
CA VAL A 8 -39.59 22.19 37.98
C VAL A 8 -38.61 22.84 37.01
N THR A 9 -38.94 24.02 36.48
CA THR A 9 -38.02 24.74 35.57
C THR A 9 -36.74 25.17 36.30
N ALA A 10 -36.85 25.65 37.53
CA ALA A 10 -35.70 26.04 38.34
C ALA A 10 -34.80 24.85 38.69
N SER A 11 -35.37 23.69 39.02
CA SER A 11 -34.60 22.49 39.35
C SER A 11 -33.87 21.91 38.13
N VAL A 12 -34.53 21.89 36.97
CA VAL A 12 -33.91 21.46 35.70
C VAL A 12 -32.78 22.41 35.30
N ALA A 13 -33.00 23.73 35.41
CA ALA A 13 -31.98 24.73 35.10
C ALA A 13 -30.76 24.59 36.03
N ALA A 14 -30.98 24.36 37.33
CA ALA A 14 -29.91 24.15 38.30
C ALA A 14 -29.12 22.85 38.00
N ALA A 15 -29.81 21.75 37.71
CA ALA A 15 -29.19 20.49 37.36
C ALA A 15 -28.36 20.60 36.07
N ALA A 16 -28.91 21.22 35.02
CA ALA A 16 -28.21 21.44 33.76
C ALA A 16 -26.94 22.29 33.95
N THR A 17 -27.02 23.36 34.76
CA THR A 17 -25.87 24.21 35.07
C THR A 17 -24.79 23.44 35.83
N GLY A 18 -25.18 22.58 36.78
CA GLY A 18 -24.25 21.72 37.50
C GLY A 18 -23.50 20.73 36.59
N VAL A 19 -24.20 20.12 35.63
CA VAL A 19 -23.58 19.23 34.63
C VAL A 19 -22.60 20.01 33.76
N VAL A 20 -23.00 21.17 33.24
CA VAL A 20 -22.14 22.01 32.41
C VAL A 20 -20.88 22.43 33.17
N ALA A 21 -21.03 22.90 34.42
CA ALA A 21 -19.90 23.25 35.27
C ALA A 21 -18.96 22.06 35.52
N TYR A 22 -19.50 20.86 35.74
CA TYR A 22 -18.71 19.65 35.91
C TYR A 22 -17.94 19.28 34.64
N LEU A 23 -18.54 19.43 33.45
CA LEU A 23 -17.84 19.17 32.18
C LEU A 23 -16.64 20.11 32.00
N PHE A 24 -16.80 21.40 32.32
CA PHE A 24 -15.69 22.36 32.29
C PHE A 24 -14.59 22.01 33.31
N TYR A 25 -14.97 21.70 34.56
CA TYR A 25 -14.02 21.29 35.59
C TYR A 25 -13.27 20.01 35.20
N PHE A 26 -13.98 19.02 34.67
CA PHE A 26 -13.41 17.75 34.26
C PHE A 26 -12.41 17.93 33.11
N ASP A 27 -12.73 18.74 32.08
CA ASP A 27 -11.81 19.04 30.98
C ASP A 27 -10.56 19.81 31.48
N TYR A 28 -10.74 20.77 32.39
CA TYR A 28 -9.63 21.49 33.01
C TYR A 28 -8.70 20.54 33.78
N GLN A 29 -9.26 19.71 34.67
CA GLN A 29 -8.51 18.76 35.47
C GLN A 29 -7.76 17.75 34.59
N ARG A 30 -8.42 17.23 33.55
CA ARG A 30 -7.79 16.33 32.56
C ARG A 30 -6.59 16.98 31.87
N ARG A 31 -6.68 18.24 31.44
CA ARG A 31 -5.59 18.95 30.73
C ARG A 31 -4.46 19.41 31.65
N ALA A 32 -4.76 19.76 32.90
CA ALA A 32 -3.77 20.21 33.89
C ALA A 32 -2.88 19.07 34.41
N ASN A 33 -3.36 17.82 34.38
CA ASN A 33 -2.63 16.66 34.87
C ASN A 33 -1.39 16.32 34.00
N ALA A 34 -0.20 16.32 34.61
CA ALA A 34 1.04 16.00 33.93
C ALA A 34 1.09 14.56 33.38
N ASN A 35 0.56 13.59 34.13
CA ASN A 35 0.51 12.18 33.71
C ASN A 35 -0.35 11.99 32.46
N PHE A 36 -1.52 12.65 32.40
CA PHE A 36 -2.41 12.59 31.24
C PHE A 36 -1.70 13.03 29.94
N ARG A 37 -0.92 14.12 29.99
CA ARG A 37 -0.13 14.58 28.82
C ARG A 37 0.97 13.59 28.43
N ARG A 38 1.61 12.96 29.41
CA ARG A 38 2.65 11.94 29.15
C ARG A 38 2.04 10.70 28.50
N ASP A 39 0.90 10.25 29.00
CA ASP A 39 0.18 9.10 28.47
C ASP A 39 -0.37 9.36 27.07
N LEU A 40 -0.91 10.57 26.81
CA LEU A 40 -1.37 10.97 25.49
C LEU A 40 -0.23 10.91 24.46
N ARG A 41 0.92 11.54 24.77
CA ARG A 41 2.12 11.49 23.90
C ARG A 41 2.62 10.05 23.69
N ARG A 42 2.54 9.20 24.71
CA ARG A 42 2.94 7.79 24.60
C ARG A 42 1.98 7.02 23.69
N ASN A 43 0.68 7.27 23.81
CA ASN A 43 -0.35 6.61 23.01
C ASN A 43 -0.30 7.07 21.55
N GLU A 44 -0.15 8.37 21.29
CA GLU A 44 0.06 8.91 19.93
C GLU A 44 1.28 8.29 19.26
N ARG A 45 2.41 8.20 19.99
CA ARG A 45 3.63 7.55 19.48
C ARG A 45 3.44 6.06 19.23
N LYS A 46 2.61 5.38 20.01
CA LYS A 46 2.29 3.95 19.81
C LYS A 46 1.39 3.76 18.60
N GLN A 47 0.34 4.58 18.46
CA GLN A 47 -0.57 4.54 17.32
C GLN A 47 0.18 4.81 16.02
N HIS A 48 0.99 5.87 15.95
CA HIS A 48 1.79 6.17 14.76
C HIS A 48 2.85 5.09 14.45
N ARG A 49 3.35 4.36 15.45
CA ARG A 49 4.22 3.19 15.21
C ARG A 49 3.41 2.00 14.68
N ALA A 50 2.25 1.73 15.26
CA ALA A 50 1.36 0.67 14.83
C ALA A 50 0.88 0.90 13.40
N GLU A 51 0.45 2.13 13.05
CA GLU A 51 0.06 2.51 11.68
C GLU A 51 1.22 2.31 10.68
N LYS A 52 2.45 2.65 11.07
CA LYS A 52 3.64 2.41 10.24
C LYS A 52 3.95 0.93 10.06
N GLU A 53 3.83 0.16 11.14
CA GLU A 53 4.04 -1.29 11.11
C GLU A 53 2.96 -1.98 10.28
N GLU A 54 1.70 -1.58 10.41
CA GLU A 54 0.57 -2.05 9.60
C GLU A 54 0.79 -1.74 8.12
N ALA A 55 1.18 -0.51 7.77
CA ALA A 55 1.52 -0.15 6.39
C ALA A 55 2.68 -1.00 5.83
N GLN A 56 3.71 -1.27 6.64
CA GLN A 56 4.81 -2.15 6.25
C GLN A 56 4.34 -3.61 6.08
N LEU A 57 3.47 -4.10 6.96
CA LEU A 57 2.93 -5.45 6.86
C LEU A 57 2.01 -5.60 5.65
N GLU A 58 1.22 -4.58 5.31
CA GLU A 58 0.39 -4.57 4.11
C GLU A 58 1.23 -4.63 2.83
N THR A 59 2.30 -3.82 2.75
CA THR A 59 3.21 -3.87 1.59
C THR A 59 3.91 -5.24 1.48
N VAL A 60 4.33 -5.84 2.60
CA VAL A 60 4.91 -7.19 2.59
C VAL A 60 3.89 -8.25 2.18
N ARG A 61 2.65 -8.17 2.68
CA ARG A 61 1.57 -9.10 2.30
C ARG A 61 1.23 -8.99 0.82
N GLN A 62 1.15 -7.78 0.28
CA GLN A 62 0.95 -7.54 -1.15
C GLN A 62 2.08 -8.19 -1.96
N ARG A 63 3.34 -7.99 -1.56
CA ARG A 63 4.50 -8.66 -2.21
C ARG A 63 4.45 -10.18 -2.12
N GLN A 64 4.03 -10.74 -0.99
CA GLN A 64 3.89 -12.19 -0.84
C GLN A 64 2.75 -12.73 -1.72
N ALA A 65 1.62 -12.03 -1.82
CA ALA A 65 0.52 -12.41 -2.70
C ALA A 65 0.96 -12.37 -4.18
N ILE A 66 1.72 -11.34 -4.57
CA ILE A 66 2.35 -11.24 -5.89
C ILE A 66 3.23 -12.47 -6.17
N ALA A 67 4.14 -12.79 -5.25
CA ALA A 67 5.06 -13.91 -5.42
C ALA A 67 4.32 -15.25 -5.53
N GLN A 68 3.28 -15.47 -4.72
CA GLN A 68 2.44 -16.65 -4.80
C GLN A 68 1.69 -16.75 -6.13
N ALA A 69 1.15 -15.64 -6.63
CA ALA A 69 0.46 -15.61 -7.91
C ALA A 69 1.41 -15.92 -9.08
N VAL A 70 2.67 -15.47 -9.01
CA VAL A 70 3.71 -15.84 -9.99
C VAL A 70 4.07 -17.33 -9.91
N VAL A 71 4.18 -17.90 -8.71
CA VAL A 71 4.42 -19.35 -8.55
C VAL A 71 3.25 -20.15 -9.12
N GLN A 72 2.01 -19.74 -8.83
CA GLN A 72 0.81 -20.38 -9.37
C GLN A 72 0.75 -20.31 -10.90
N ALA A 73 1.11 -19.15 -11.47
CA ALA A 73 1.22 -18.99 -12.93
C ALA A 73 2.26 -19.93 -13.55
N LYS A 74 3.35 -20.23 -12.84
CA LYS A 74 4.35 -21.22 -13.28
C LYS A 74 3.84 -22.65 -13.15
N GLU A 75 3.06 -22.96 -12.12
CA GLU A 75 2.47 -24.28 -11.90
C GLU A 75 1.35 -24.63 -12.89
N GLU A 76 0.55 -23.64 -13.33
CA GLU A 76 -0.48 -23.83 -14.37
C GLU A 76 0.10 -24.31 -15.71
N GLY A 77 1.38 -24.04 -15.94
CA GLY A 77 2.06 -24.37 -17.19
C GLY A 77 1.67 -23.44 -18.34
N PHE A 78 2.49 -23.47 -19.38
CA PHE A 78 2.31 -22.64 -20.56
C PHE A 78 2.03 -23.52 -21.78
N PRO A 79 1.21 -23.07 -22.75
CA PRO A 79 0.99 -23.82 -23.98
C PRO A 79 2.32 -24.14 -24.69
N GLU A 80 2.52 -25.39 -25.08
CA GLU A 80 3.73 -25.80 -25.82
C GLU A 80 3.61 -25.52 -27.31
N ASP A 81 2.39 -25.51 -27.85
CA ASP A 81 2.09 -25.30 -29.27
C ASP A 81 2.22 -23.83 -29.68
N VAL A 82 2.73 -23.60 -30.90
CA VAL A 82 2.94 -22.25 -31.45
C VAL A 82 1.63 -21.44 -31.49
N GLU A 83 0.56 -22.04 -32.00
CA GLU A 83 -0.77 -21.41 -32.10
C GLU A 83 -1.36 -21.13 -30.71
N GLY A 84 -1.16 -22.05 -29.76
CA GLY A 84 -1.59 -21.88 -28.37
C GLY A 84 -0.84 -20.75 -27.65
N ARG A 85 0.46 -20.59 -27.92
CA ARG A 85 1.28 -19.50 -27.35
C ARG A 85 0.85 -18.13 -27.86
N GLU A 86 0.56 -18.00 -29.15
CA GLU A 86 0.09 -16.74 -29.73
C GLU A 86 -1.27 -16.33 -29.14
N ALA A 87 -2.21 -17.27 -29.04
CA ALA A 87 -3.52 -17.01 -28.44
C ALA A 87 -3.39 -16.62 -26.95
N TYR A 88 -2.56 -17.35 -26.20
CA TYR A 88 -2.30 -17.05 -24.79
C TYR A 88 -1.62 -15.70 -24.60
N PHE A 89 -0.64 -15.37 -25.45
CA PHE A 89 0.01 -14.07 -25.46
C PHE A 89 -1.00 -12.93 -25.65
N LEU A 90 -1.84 -13.01 -26.69
CA LEU A 90 -2.85 -11.99 -26.98
C LEU A 90 -3.85 -11.82 -25.83
N GLN A 91 -4.29 -12.94 -25.25
CA GLN A 91 -5.18 -12.93 -24.09
C GLN A 91 -4.52 -12.20 -22.91
N GLN A 92 -3.28 -12.56 -22.56
CA GLN A 92 -2.57 -11.99 -21.42
C GLN A 92 -2.22 -10.51 -21.62
N VAL A 93 -1.89 -10.09 -22.85
CA VAL A 93 -1.67 -8.67 -23.16
C VAL A 93 -2.96 -7.88 -23.05
N SER A 94 -4.08 -8.38 -23.60
CA SER A 94 -5.38 -7.71 -23.50
C SER A 94 -5.87 -7.60 -22.05
N GLU A 95 -5.67 -8.65 -21.25
CA GLU A 95 -5.99 -8.67 -19.83
C GLU A 95 -5.10 -7.67 -19.05
N GLY A 96 -3.80 -7.70 -19.30
CA GLY A 96 -2.83 -6.77 -18.70
C GLY A 96 -3.11 -5.31 -19.03
N GLU A 97 -3.49 -4.98 -20.26
CA GLU A 97 -3.88 -3.62 -20.66
C GLU A 97 -5.18 -3.17 -19.99
N THR A 98 -6.15 -4.08 -19.85
CA THR A 98 -7.42 -3.78 -19.17
C THR A 98 -7.19 -3.50 -17.69
N LEU A 99 -6.37 -4.32 -17.02
CA LEU A 99 -6.03 -4.16 -15.60
C LEU A 99 -5.11 -2.96 -15.36
N ALA A 100 -4.20 -2.65 -16.30
CA ALA A 100 -3.32 -1.49 -16.22
C ALA A 100 -4.07 -0.15 -16.30
N ALA A 101 -5.31 -0.15 -16.79
CA ALA A 101 -6.17 1.04 -16.76
C ALA A 101 -6.62 1.40 -15.34
N ASP A 102 -6.63 0.45 -14.40
CA ASP A 102 -7.00 0.68 -12.99
C ASP A 102 -5.76 0.76 -12.09
N PRO A 103 -5.53 1.89 -11.41
CA PRO A 103 -4.43 2.05 -10.45
C PRO A 103 -4.46 1.09 -9.25
N ASN A 104 -5.58 0.40 -9.01
CA ASN A 104 -5.68 -0.59 -7.92
C ASN A 104 -5.20 -1.99 -8.33
N HIS A 105 -5.14 -2.30 -9.63
CA HIS A 105 -4.83 -3.64 -10.16
C HIS A 105 -3.46 -3.72 -10.84
N VAL A 106 -2.53 -2.82 -10.47
CA VAL A 106 -1.16 -2.72 -11.02
C VAL A 106 -0.40 -4.04 -10.92
N VAL A 107 -0.62 -4.77 -9.83
CA VAL A 107 -0.03 -6.09 -9.56
C VAL A 107 -0.50 -7.15 -10.56
N GLU A 108 -1.81 -7.22 -10.77
CA GLU A 108 -2.42 -8.23 -11.64
C GLU A 108 -2.10 -7.95 -13.10
N ALA A 109 -2.06 -6.66 -13.47
CA ALA A 109 -1.58 -6.21 -14.76
C ALA A 109 -0.13 -6.66 -15.02
N ALA A 110 0.78 -6.45 -14.06
CA ALA A 110 2.17 -6.86 -14.17
C ALA A 110 2.31 -8.39 -14.34
N LEU A 111 1.48 -9.16 -13.65
CA LEU A 111 1.46 -10.63 -13.75
C LEU A 111 1.03 -11.10 -15.14
N ALA A 112 0.02 -10.46 -15.73
CA ALA A 112 -0.42 -10.76 -17.10
C ALA A 112 0.69 -10.43 -18.13
N PHE A 113 1.37 -9.30 -17.99
CA PHE A 113 2.51 -8.96 -18.85
C PHE A 113 3.70 -9.92 -18.66
N TYR A 114 3.96 -10.39 -17.43
CA TYR A 114 4.97 -11.42 -17.16
C TYR A 114 4.65 -12.74 -17.87
N LYS A 115 3.39 -13.20 -17.78
CA LYS A 115 2.91 -14.39 -18.50
C LYS A 115 3.10 -14.24 -20.02
N GLY A 116 2.79 -13.07 -20.57
CA GLY A 116 3.01 -12.74 -21.97
C GLY A 116 4.49 -12.81 -22.38
N LEU A 117 5.39 -12.25 -21.56
CA LEU A 117 6.84 -12.31 -21.79
C LEU A 117 7.37 -13.75 -21.81
N LYS A 118 6.79 -14.64 -21.01
CA LYS A 118 7.27 -16.03 -20.89
C LYS A 118 6.98 -16.88 -22.14
N VAL A 119 5.87 -16.61 -22.82
CA VAL A 119 5.46 -17.34 -24.03
C VAL A 119 6.02 -16.72 -25.32
N TYR A 120 6.58 -15.51 -25.24
CA TYR A 120 7.07 -14.77 -26.40
C TYR A 120 8.48 -15.22 -26.83
N PRO A 121 8.74 -15.44 -28.13
CA PRO A 121 10.02 -15.96 -28.61
C PRO A 121 11.20 -15.00 -28.43
N THR A 122 10.98 -13.67 -28.48
CA THR A 122 12.03 -12.64 -28.30
C THR A 122 11.68 -11.62 -27.20
N PRO A 123 11.82 -11.98 -25.91
CA PRO A 123 11.34 -11.15 -24.80
C PRO A 123 12.02 -9.77 -24.72
N ASN A 124 13.24 -9.62 -25.24
CA ASN A 124 13.96 -8.33 -25.30
C ASN A 124 13.27 -7.30 -26.21
N ASP A 125 12.62 -7.73 -27.29
CA ASP A 125 11.91 -6.80 -28.18
C ASP A 125 10.62 -6.33 -27.51
N LEU A 126 9.92 -7.26 -26.87
CA LEU A 126 8.65 -7.02 -26.20
C LEU A 126 8.81 -6.05 -25.00
N ILE A 127 9.89 -6.16 -24.23
CA ILE A 127 10.13 -5.24 -23.11
C ILE A 127 10.34 -3.79 -23.58
N SER A 128 10.93 -3.60 -24.78
CA SER A 128 11.12 -2.27 -25.37
C SER A 128 9.81 -1.62 -25.83
N ILE A 129 8.79 -2.44 -26.11
CA ILE A 129 7.43 -1.98 -26.43
C ILE A 129 6.72 -1.62 -25.13
N TYR A 130 6.81 -2.47 -24.11
CA TYR A 130 6.18 -2.21 -22.81
C TYR A 130 6.71 -0.94 -22.13
N ASP A 131 8.01 -0.62 -22.21
CA ASP A 131 8.53 0.63 -21.66
C ASP A 131 7.91 1.89 -22.31
N LYS A 132 7.33 1.75 -23.51
CA LYS A 132 6.68 2.85 -24.23
C LYS A 132 5.17 2.91 -24.03
N THR A 133 4.51 1.76 -23.85
CA THR A 133 3.04 1.68 -23.85
C THR A 133 2.43 1.46 -22.47
N VAL A 134 3.17 0.88 -21.53
CA VAL A 134 2.66 0.50 -20.20
C VAL A 134 3.01 1.57 -19.15
N PRO A 135 2.11 1.90 -18.20
CA PRO A 135 2.40 2.83 -17.12
C PRO A 135 3.59 2.40 -16.24
N LYS A 136 4.42 3.38 -15.81
CA LYS A 136 5.60 3.15 -14.96
C LYS A 136 5.35 2.30 -13.70
N PRO A 137 4.24 2.48 -12.94
CA PRO A 137 3.97 1.66 -11.75
C PRO A 137 3.87 0.16 -12.05
N VAL A 138 3.34 -0.22 -13.21
CA VAL A 138 3.22 -1.63 -13.62
C VAL A 138 4.58 -2.17 -14.03
N LEU A 139 5.40 -1.36 -14.71
CA LEU A 139 6.76 -1.73 -15.15
C LEU A 139 7.70 -1.98 -13.96
N ASP A 140 7.59 -1.18 -12.89
CA ASP A 140 8.41 -1.36 -11.68
C ASP A 140 8.13 -2.71 -11.00
N ILE A 141 6.85 -3.10 -10.90
CA ILE A 141 6.45 -4.41 -10.35
C ILE A 141 6.86 -5.55 -11.30
N LEU A 142 6.70 -5.36 -12.61
CA LEU A 142 7.14 -6.34 -13.61
C LEU A 142 8.65 -6.59 -13.51
N ALA A 143 9.46 -5.55 -13.30
CA ALA A 143 10.90 -5.69 -13.10
C ALA A 143 11.24 -6.49 -11.83
N GLU A 144 10.50 -6.31 -10.73
CA GLU A 144 10.63 -7.10 -9.50
C GLU A 144 10.29 -8.60 -9.74
N MET A 145 9.25 -8.87 -10.53
CA MET A 145 8.87 -10.24 -10.94
C MET A 145 9.94 -10.89 -11.83
N ILE A 146 10.48 -10.17 -12.81
CA ILE A 146 11.54 -10.66 -13.71
C ILE A 146 12.83 -10.95 -12.92
N ALA A 147 13.22 -10.07 -11.99
CA ALA A 147 14.42 -10.27 -11.16
C ALA A 147 14.31 -11.53 -10.28
N SER A 148 13.09 -11.93 -9.93
CA SER A 148 12.80 -13.16 -9.19
C SER A 148 12.79 -14.42 -10.07
N ASP A 149 12.75 -14.27 -11.40
CA ASP A 149 12.70 -15.37 -12.36
C ASP A 149 14.01 -15.53 -13.13
N SER A 150 14.89 -16.40 -12.63
CA SER A 150 16.18 -16.71 -13.25
C SER A 150 16.10 -17.37 -14.64
N ASP A 151 14.91 -17.81 -15.06
CA ASP A 151 14.69 -18.49 -16.33
C ASP A 151 14.45 -17.51 -17.50
N LEU A 152 14.10 -16.25 -17.19
CA LEU A 152 14.06 -15.15 -18.16
C LEU A 152 15.44 -14.47 -18.21
N LYS A 153 16.35 -15.04 -19.01
CA LYS A 153 17.66 -14.42 -19.27
C LYS A 153 17.52 -13.22 -20.22
N ILE A 154 16.99 -12.12 -19.70
CA ILE A 154 17.04 -10.81 -20.38
C ILE A 154 18.48 -10.33 -20.25
N SER A 155 19.22 -10.28 -21.37
CA SER A 155 20.58 -9.76 -21.36
C SER A 155 20.52 -8.27 -21.02
N SER A 156 20.97 -7.91 -19.82
CA SER A 156 21.11 -6.53 -19.34
C SER A 156 22.24 -5.78 -20.06
N GLY A 157 22.16 -5.68 -21.38
CA GLY A 157 23.08 -4.95 -22.26
C GLY A 157 22.67 -3.49 -22.52
N GLY A 158 21.71 -2.95 -21.76
CA GLY A 158 21.18 -1.61 -21.95
C GLY A 158 21.11 -0.88 -20.61
N GLN A 159 21.96 0.12 -20.48
CA GLN A 159 22.15 0.96 -19.30
C GLN A 159 20.89 1.82 -19.04
N GLY A 160 19.97 1.30 -18.22
CA GLY A 160 18.90 2.05 -17.58
C GLY A 160 19.13 1.99 -16.08
N SER A 161 19.56 3.09 -15.47
CA SER A 161 19.78 3.18 -14.03
C SER A 161 18.44 3.26 -13.31
N TYR A 162 17.81 2.11 -13.07
CA TYR A 162 16.78 1.97 -12.05
C TYR A 162 17.51 1.76 -10.72
N THR A 163 18.00 2.87 -10.18
CA THR A 163 18.31 2.95 -8.75
C THR A 163 16.99 2.75 -8.03
N GLY A 164 16.77 1.53 -7.50
CA GLY A 164 15.72 1.28 -6.54
C GLY A 164 15.83 2.32 -5.44
N SER A 165 14.89 3.27 -5.41
CA SER A 165 14.72 4.20 -4.31
C SER A 165 14.08 3.45 -3.14
N GLY A 166 14.85 2.51 -2.57
CA GLY A 166 14.69 2.17 -1.18
C GLY A 166 15.09 3.41 -0.35
N PRO A 167 14.49 3.65 0.82
CA PRO A 167 14.86 4.78 1.65
C PRO A 167 16.36 4.71 1.96
N ASN A 168 17.13 5.67 1.44
CA ASN A 168 18.55 5.81 1.70
C ASN A 168 18.75 5.99 3.21
N LEU A 169 19.30 4.97 3.88
CA LEU A 169 19.60 5.00 5.31
C LEU A 169 20.65 6.08 5.66
N SER A 170 21.32 6.63 4.66
CA SER A 170 22.29 7.74 4.74
C SER A 170 21.66 9.13 4.86
N ASP A 171 20.36 9.28 4.61
CA ASP A 171 19.65 10.58 4.64
C ASP A 171 18.88 10.83 5.94
N MET A 172 19.05 9.98 6.96
CA MET A 172 18.51 10.29 8.29
C MET A 172 19.33 11.40 8.94
N PRO A 173 18.71 12.53 9.36
CA PRO A 173 19.41 13.55 10.13
C PRO A 173 19.91 12.90 11.42
N THR A 174 21.23 12.87 11.58
CA THR A 174 21.91 12.45 12.81
C THR A 174 21.50 13.42 13.91
N VAL A 175 20.53 13.02 14.74
CA VAL A 175 20.17 13.76 15.95
C VAL A 175 21.37 13.70 16.89
N GLY A 176 22.12 14.80 16.93
CA GLY A 176 23.29 14.97 17.77
C GLY A 176 22.99 14.64 19.21
N LEU A 177 23.70 13.64 19.73
CA LEU A 177 24.00 13.48 21.14
C LEU A 177 25.35 14.14 21.37
N ASP A 178 25.33 15.43 21.68
CA ASP A 178 26.32 16.15 22.49
C ASP A 178 25.57 17.22 23.29
#